data_AF-A0A7K4AJE4-F1
#
_entry.id   AF-A0A7K4AJE4-F1
#
_cell.length_a   1.000
_cell.length_b   1.000
_cell.length_c   1.000
_cell.angle_alpha   90.00
_cell.angle_beta   90.00
_cell.angle_gamma   90.00
#
_symmetry.space_group_name_H-M   'P 1'
#
loop_
_entity.id
_entity.type
_entity.pdbx_description
1 polymer ?
#
loop_
_entity_poly.entity_id
_entity_poly.type
_entity_poly.pdbx_seq_one_letter_code
_entity_poly.pdbx_strand_id
1 'polypeptide(L)'
;MAGKIDEYKKLFREATVADQMKLFKLHIAIYLVVNVIWLILNMMGYIKIDPALAMWYSPVGWGILVIVHYWFYIRGAENLCMLREEMVEAKIG
;
A
#
# COMPACT_ATOMS: atom_id res chain seq x y z
N MET A 1 -22.39 24.97 -14.24
CA MET A 1 -21.19 24.99 -13.37
C MET A 1 -21.04 23.70 -12.55
N ALA A 2 -22.12 23.10 -12.05
CA ALA A 2 -22.08 21.83 -11.30
C ALA A 2 -21.30 20.70 -12.02
N GLY A 3 -21.54 20.49 -13.31
CA GLY A 3 -20.83 19.43 -14.06
C GLY A 3 -19.30 19.58 -14.13
N LYS A 4 -18.75 20.81 -14.07
CA LYS A 4 -17.28 21.01 -14.06
C LYS A 4 -16.65 20.67 -12.71
N ILE A 5 -17.38 20.83 -11.62
CA ILE A 5 -16.90 20.51 -10.27
C ILE A 5 -16.95 18.99 -10.05
N ASP A 6 -18.00 18.31 -10.50
CA ASP A 6 -18.07 16.84 -10.47
C ASP A 6 -16.96 16.19 -11.28
N GLU A 7 -16.67 16.72 -12.48
CA GLU A 7 -15.58 16.24 -13.32
C GLU A 7 -14.21 16.48 -12.66
N TYR A 8 -14.01 17.63 -12.02
CA TYR A 8 -12.82 17.90 -11.22
C TYR A 8 -12.66 16.91 -10.06
N LYS A 9 -13.72 16.65 -9.27
CA LYS A 9 -13.69 15.68 -8.17
C LYS A 9 -13.34 14.29 -8.64
N LYS A 10 -13.92 13.85 -9.76
CA LYS A 10 -13.58 12.56 -10.37
C LYS A 10 -12.09 12.46 -10.73
N LEU A 11 -11.55 13.47 -11.42
CA LEU A 11 -10.13 13.51 -11.79
C LEU A 11 -9.22 13.57 -10.54
N PHE A 12 -9.65 14.26 -9.49
CA PHE A 12 -8.92 14.34 -8.23
C PHE A 12 -8.88 12.99 -7.49
N ARG A 13 -9.98 12.24 -7.48
CA ARG A 13 -10.03 10.88 -6.94
C ARG A 13 -9.11 9.94 -7.72
N GLU A 14 -9.15 9.99 -9.05
CA GLU A 14 -8.26 9.20 -9.92
C GLU A 14 -6.78 9.53 -9.67
N ALA A 15 -6.43 10.82 -9.55
CA ALA A 15 -5.07 11.24 -9.22
C ALA A 15 -4.63 10.75 -7.83
N THR A 16 -5.54 10.80 -6.84
CA THR A 16 -5.27 10.30 -5.48
C THR A 16 -5.00 8.80 -5.48
N VAL A 17 -5.78 8.02 -6.22
CA VAL A 17 -5.55 6.57 -6.39
C VAL A 17 -4.20 6.32 -7.08
N ALA A 18 -3.84 7.11 -8.09
CA ALA A 18 -2.56 6.98 -8.79
C ALA A 18 -1.35 7.26 -7.87
N ASP A 19 -1.45 8.22 -6.96
CA ASP A 19 -0.39 8.49 -5.99
C ASP A 19 -0.29 7.39 -4.91
N GLN A 20 -1.42 6.85 -4.46
CA GLN A 20 -1.40 5.68 -3.57
C GLN A 20 -0.85 4.43 -4.26
N MET A 21 -1.07 4.28 -5.57
CA MET A 21 -0.44 3.22 -6.38
C MET A 21 1.09 3.36 -6.42
N LYS A 22 1.64 4.58 -6.48
CA LYS A 22 3.10 4.80 -6.38
C LYS A 22 3.63 4.41 -5.01
N LEU A 23 2.93 4.78 -3.93
CA LEU A 23 3.28 4.38 -2.56
C LEU A 23 3.25 2.86 -2.39
N PHE A 24 2.28 2.19 -2.99
CA PHE A 24 2.21 0.72 -2.98
C PHE A 24 3.40 0.08 -3.70
N LYS A 25 3.81 0.61 -4.86
CA LYS A 25 5.02 0.15 -5.57
C LYS A 25 6.28 0.32 -4.72
N LEU A 26 6.38 1.44 -3.99
CA LEU A 26 7.49 1.68 -3.06
C LEU A 26 7.51 0.63 -1.94
N HIS A 27 6.36 0.29 -1.37
CA HIS A 27 6.26 -0.76 -0.35
C HIS A 27 6.72 -2.13 -0.88
N ILE A 28 6.31 -2.49 -2.09
CA ILE A 28 6.79 -3.72 -2.74
C ILE A 28 8.31 -3.70 -2.92
N ALA A 29 8.89 -2.56 -3.34
CA ALA A 29 10.34 -2.43 -3.49
C ALA A 29 11.07 -2.61 -2.16
N ILE A 30 10.57 -1.99 -1.08
CA ILE A 30 11.10 -2.16 0.28
C ILE A 30 11.02 -3.63 0.70
N TYR A 31 9.89 -4.29 0.45
CA TYR A 31 9.72 -5.71 0.78
C TYR A 31 10.73 -6.60 0.08
N LEU A 32 11.02 -6.33 -1.20
CA LEU A 32 12.03 -7.06 -1.95
C LEU A 32 13.43 -6.85 -1.35
N VAL A 33 13.78 -5.60 -1.02
CA VAL A 33 15.06 -5.28 -0.38
C VAL A 33 15.21 -5.97 0.98
N VAL A 34 14.19 -5.89 1.84
CA VAL A 34 14.28 -6.53 3.17
C VAL A 34 14.36 -8.05 3.05
N ASN A 35 13.64 -8.67 2.10
CA ASN A 35 13.75 -10.11 1.86
C ASN A 35 15.16 -10.53 1.41
N VAL A 36 15.79 -9.76 0.52
CA VAL A 36 17.17 -10.03 0.08
C VAL A 36 18.15 -9.92 1.25
N ILE A 37 18.04 -8.88 2.07
CA ILE A 37 18.89 -8.71 3.27
C ILE A 37 18.67 -9.87 4.24
N TRP A 38 17.42 -10.28 4.43
CA TRP A 38 17.07 -11.38 5.33
C TRP A 38 17.67 -12.72 4.86
N LEU A 39 17.62 -12.99 3.55
CA LEU A 39 18.24 -14.16 2.94
C LEU A 39 19.77 -14.15 3.10
N ILE A 40 20.42 -13.00 2.91
CA ILE A 40 21.86 -12.83 3.15
C ILE A 40 22.21 -13.12 4.62
N LEU A 41 21.46 -12.55 5.57
CA LEU A 41 21.70 -12.77 7.01
C LEU A 41 21.47 -14.23 7.43
N ASN A 42 20.51 -14.91 6.80
CA ASN A 42 20.29 -16.34 6.99
C ASN A 42 21.48 -17.16 6.46
N MET A 43 21.96 -16.87 5.24
CA MET A 43 23.13 -17.53 4.65
C MET A 43 24.42 -17.28 5.44
N MET A 44 24.59 -16.10 6.02
CA MET A 44 25.72 -15.74 6.86
C MET A 44 25.65 -16.35 8.28
N GLY A 45 24.55 -17.05 8.62
CA GLY A 45 24.39 -17.74 9.89
C GLY A 45 24.09 -16.83 11.09
N TYR A 46 23.77 -15.55 10.86
CA TYR A 46 23.37 -14.62 11.93
C TYR A 46 21.97 -14.92 12.48
N ILE A 47 21.11 -15.55 11.67
CA ILE A 47 19.74 -15.92 12.04
C ILE A 47 19.64 -17.46 12.10
N LYS A 48 19.49 -18.02 13.30
CA LYS A 48 19.32 -19.46 13.54
C LYS A 48 17.84 -19.87 13.54
N ILE A 49 17.17 -19.70 12.40
CA ILE A 49 15.83 -20.28 12.20
C ILE A 49 15.99 -21.50 11.30
N ASP A 50 15.26 -22.56 11.62
CA ASP A 50 15.23 -23.78 10.80
C ASP A 50 14.96 -23.40 9.33
N PRO A 51 15.83 -23.79 8.37
CA PRO A 51 15.72 -23.38 6.98
C PRO A 51 14.34 -23.64 6.37
N ALA A 52 13.65 -24.69 6.84
CA ALA A 52 12.31 -25.01 6.40
C ALA A 52 11.29 -23.94 6.83
N LEU A 53 11.33 -23.48 8.08
CA LEU A 53 10.41 -22.46 8.60
C LEU A 53 10.76 -21.05 8.12
N ALA A 54 12.06 -20.75 7.96
CA ALA A 54 12.56 -19.50 7.40
C ALA A 54 12.00 -19.24 6.00
N MET A 55 11.94 -20.29 5.18
CA MET A 55 11.44 -20.23 3.81
C MET A 55 9.93 -20.00 3.72
N TRP A 56 9.15 -20.36 4.75
CA TRP A 56 7.70 -20.13 4.81
C TRP A 56 7.33 -18.81 5.50
N TYR A 57 8.11 -18.36 6.48
CA TYR A 57 7.82 -17.12 7.20
C TYR A 57 7.90 -15.89 6.29
N SER A 58 8.89 -15.86 5.39
CA SER A 58 9.11 -14.73 4.48
C SER A 58 8.03 -14.59 3.38
N PRO A 59 7.58 -15.64 2.69
CA PRO A 59 6.51 -15.49 1.70
C PRO A 59 5.14 -15.29 2.35
N VAL A 60 4.84 -15.99 3.45
CA VAL A 60 3.50 -15.98 4.06
C VAL A 60 3.24 -14.69 4.83
N GLY A 61 4.16 -14.25 5.70
CA GLY A 61 3.99 -13.02 6.46
C GLY A 61 3.97 -11.78 5.56
N TRP A 62 4.84 -11.74 4.55
CA TRP A 62 4.94 -10.61 3.63
C TRP A 62 3.81 -10.63 2.59
N GLY A 63 3.39 -11.80 2.12
CA GLY A 63 2.24 -11.94 1.23
C GLY A 63 0.96 -11.37 1.84
N ILE A 64 0.71 -11.65 3.13
CA ILE A 64 -0.42 -11.07 3.87
C ILE A 64 -0.29 -9.55 3.95
N LEU A 65 0.90 -9.03 4.27
CA LEU A 65 1.13 -7.58 4.36
C LEU A 65 0.92 -6.86 3.02
N VAL A 66 1.35 -7.46 1.90
CA VAL A 66 1.09 -6.95 0.55
C VAL A 66 -0.40 -6.89 0.27
N ILE A 67 -1.16 -7.93 0.62
CA ILE A 67 -2.62 -7.96 0.44
C ILE A 67 -3.30 -6.87 1.27
N VAL A 68 -2.90 -6.71 2.54
CA VAL A 68 -3.42 -5.64 3.41
C VAL A 68 -3.12 -4.26 2.84
N HIS A 69 -1.89 -4.02 2.38
CA HIS A 69 -1.51 -2.74 1.79
C HIS A 69 -2.28 -2.47 0.50
N TYR A 70 -2.43 -3.47 -0.37
CA TYR A 70 -3.21 -3.33 -1.59
C TYR A 70 -4.66 -2.96 -1.28
N TRP A 71 -5.28 -3.67 -0.34
CA TRP A 71 -6.68 -3.43 0.01
C TRP A 71 -6.88 -2.05 0.63
N PHE A 72 -6.00 -1.64 1.55
CA PHE A 72 -6.11 -0.36 2.23
C PHE A 72 -5.77 0.82 1.32
N TYR A 73 -4.64 0.77 0.60
CA TYR A 73 -4.13 1.91 -0.16
C TYR A 73 -4.68 2.03 -1.58
N ILE A 74 -5.06 0.94 -2.24
CA ILE A 74 -5.57 1.04 -3.62
C ILE A 74 -7.08 0.99 -3.62
N ARG A 75 -7.66 -0.07 -3.04
CA ARG A 75 -9.12 -0.24 -3.03
C ARG A 75 -9.81 0.68 -2.02
N GLY A 76 -9.13 1.08 -0.96
CA GLY A 76 -9.63 2.05 0.03
C GLY A 76 -9.39 3.51 -0.32
N ALA A 77 -8.47 3.83 -1.25
CA ALA A 77 -8.08 5.21 -1.54
C ALA A 77 -9.23 6.08 -2.05
N GLU A 78 -10.06 5.54 -2.92
CA GLU A 78 -11.20 6.29 -3.46
C GLU A 78 -12.22 6.62 -2.34
N ASN A 79 -12.55 5.63 -1.49
CA ASN A 79 -13.44 5.85 -0.34
C ASN A 79 -12.86 6.86 0.67
N LEU A 80 -11.55 6.79 0.94
CA LEU A 80 -10.86 7.77 1.78
C LEU A 80 -10.88 9.17 1.18
N CYS A 81 -10.80 9.28 -0.15
CA CYS A 81 -10.92 10.55 -0.86
C CYS A 81 -12.34 11.11 -0.74
N MET A 82 -13.38 10.28 -0.92
CA MET A 82 -14.77 10.69 -0.72
C MET A 82 -15.05 11.16 0.70
N LEU A 83 -14.57 10.43 1.72
CA LEU A 83 -14.66 10.83 3.13
C LEU A 83 -13.99 12.19 3.39
N ARG A 84 -12.86 12.48 2.74
CA ARG A 84 -12.19 13.78 2.84
C ARG A 84 -12.99 14.88 2.15
N GLU A 85 -13.57 14.60 0.99
CA GLU A 85 -14.45 15.55 0.30
C GLU A 85 -15.66 15.90 1.18
N GLU A 86 -16.34 14.90 1.76
CA GLU A 86 -17.48 15.10 2.66
C GLU A 86 -17.10 15.93 3.90
N MET A 87 -15.96 15.63 4.54
CA MET A 87 -15.48 16.41 5.69
C MET A 87 -15.16 17.87 5.35
N VAL A 88 -14.63 18.12 4.16
CA VAL A 88 -14.31 19.48 3.70
C VAL A 88 -15.60 20.23 3.36
N GLU A 89 -16.54 19.59 2.68
CA GLU A 89 -17.85 20.17 2.39
C GLU A 89 -18.62 20.51 3.67
N ALA A 90 -18.61 19.63 4.67
CA ALA A 90 -19.23 19.87 5.97
C ALA A 90 -18.60 21.01 6.79
N LYS A 91 -17.38 21.47 6.43
CA LYS A 91 -16.73 22.62 7.07
C LYS A 91 -16.91 23.94 6.32
N ILE A 92 -17.28 23.86 5.03
CA ILE A 92 -17.43 25.03 4.15
C ILE A 92 -18.91 25.39 3.98
N GLY A 93 -19.82 24.41 4.08
CA GLY A 93 -21.27 24.61 4.18
C GLY A 93 -21.72 24.92 5.60
#